data_AF-A0A132N6F2-F1
#
_entry.id   AF-A0A132N6F2-F1
#
_cell.length_a   1.000
_cell.length_b   1.000
_cell.length_c   1.000
_cell.angle_alpha   90.00
_cell.angle_beta   90.00
_cell.angle_gamma   90.00
#
_symmetry.space_group_name_H-M   'P 1'
#
loop_
_entity.id
_entity.type
_entity.pdbx_description
1 polymer ?
#
loop_
_entity_poly.entity_id
_entity_poly.type
_entity_poly.pdbx_seq_one_letter_code
_entity_poly.pdbx_strand_id
1 'polypeptide(L)'
;MGHLLIDRGFIEPGFGLAFAVRVVDPGKVRQATHRLIDTSGRINRSSVPSGQHIRAFGIEEYGEIIGRLTGELRGVSLTFTRRRDRAASIAGADALKIHLGTSTEDLLTDLREISRICAQGSPVPGLEFITQTRALKAGEEPEGELNQKLAEMLGAPEPPDTLALAIPDACLAQEETAHSYRVRIGSGRYQVIDDLTLADIVGPLRNLPQEERLEALREGYVQMCSDAEGKEEASQRIKARNWITAEIPLGAGRYVYHQGRWYVVGEGHLDALRERVREILERGSSLELPPWPREYKEDQYNRYAADQLGLVCMDKKSLHTKQHPHGIEACDLLGPGNELIHVKRAKEGSTPLSHLFAQGIIAVDALLNEPDAREKFVQQVREQNPDWPIDETFRPRKVVYAIMLKSGEAITVKSLFTFAQVMLYRAVTTLQRLNVEVEVVGIPR
;
A
#
# COMPACT_ATOMS: atom_id res chain seq x y z
N MET A 1 -38.85 3.70 -13.22
CA MET A 1 -38.65 3.85 -11.76
C MET A 1 -38.67 2.53 -10.98
N GLY A 2 -38.67 1.35 -11.62
CA GLY A 2 -38.72 0.06 -10.91
C GLY A 2 -37.52 -0.25 -10.00
N HIS A 3 -36.34 0.34 -10.23
CA HIS A 3 -35.17 0.14 -9.37
C HIS A 3 -35.34 0.70 -7.94
N LEU A 4 -36.31 1.59 -7.71
CA LEU A 4 -36.63 2.14 -6.38
C LEU A 4 -37.49 1.18 -5.55
N LEU A 5 -38.07 0.14 -6.16
CA LEU A 5 -38.89 -0.88 -5.50
C LEU A 5 -38.06 -2.12 -5.10
N ILE A 6 -36.78 -2.15 -5.46
CA ILE A 6 -35.88 -3.25 -5.13
C ILE A 6 -35.38 -3.02 -3.70
N ASP A 7 -35.66 -3.99 -2.83
CA ASP A 7 -35.06 -4.00 -1.50
C ASP A 7 -33.54 -4.10 -1.64
N ARG A 8 -32.86 -3.09 -1.10
CA ARG A 8 -31.41 -2.94 -1.19
C ARG A 8 -30.68 -4.05 -0.45
N GLY A 9 -31.33 -4.72 0.51
CA GLY A 9 -30.76 -5.87 1.22
C GLY A 9 -30.50 -7.08 0.32
N PHE A 10 -31.15 -7.17 -0.84
CA PHE A 10 -30.92 -8.23 -1.82
C PHE A 10 -29.94 -7.85 -2.94
N ILE A 11 -29.34 -6.65 -2.88
CA ILE A 11 -28.35 -6.22 -3.87
C ILE A 11 -26.99 -6.76 -3.44
N GLU A 12 -26.38 -7.60 -4.27
CA GLU A 12 -25.01 -8.08 -4.08
C GLU A 12 -24.00 -7.06 -4.64
N PRO A 13 -23.18 -6.41 -3.77
CA PRO A 13 -22.10 -5.53 -4.22
C PRO A 13 -21.08 -6.26 -5.10
N GLY A 14 -20.55 -5.58 -6.12
CA GLY A 14 -19.53 -6.17 -7.00
C GLY A 14 -20.02 -7.33 -7.88
N PHE A 15 -21.32 -7.65 -7.92
CA PHE A 15 -21.89 -8.74 -8.72
C PHE A 15 -21.42 -8.70 -10.18
N GLY A 16 -21.43 -7.51 -10.80
CA GLY A 16 -21.00 -7.36 -12.19
C GLY A 16 -19.53 -7.69 -12.39
N LEU A 17 -18.67 -7.29 -11.46
CA LEU A 17 -17.24 -7.60 -11.49
C LEU A 17 -17.01 -9.09 -11.25
N ALA A 18 -17.70 -9.69 -10.28
CA ALA A 18 -17.65 -11.12 -10.00
C ALA A 18 -18.06 -11.95 -11.23
N PHE A 19 -19.09 -11.54 -11.95
CA PHE A 19 -19.45 -12.16 -13.22
C PHE A 19 -18.34 -11.93 -14.27
N ALA A 20 -17.87 -10.70 -14.44
CA ALA A 20 -16.91 -10.34 -15.49
C ALA A 20 -15.59 -11.13 -15.40
N VAL A 21 -15.03 -11.33 -14.21
CA VAL A 21 -13.77 -12.07 -14.05
C VAL A 21 -13.86 -13.54 -14.44
N ARG A 22 -15.07 -14.10 -14.52
CA ARG A 22 -15.34 -15.51 -14.89
C ARG A 22 -15.54 -15.70 -16.40
N VAL A 23 -15.77 -14.62 -17.14
CA VAL A 23 -16.22 -14.71 -18.53
C VAL A 23 -15.47 -13.82 -19.50
N VAL A 24 -14.78 -12.77 -19.02
CA VAL A 24 -13.99 -11.90 -19.89
C VAL A 24 -12.71 -12.62 -20.33
N ASP A 25 -12.39 -12.54 -21.61
CA ASP A 25 -11.11 -12.98 -22.13
C ASP A 25 -9.99 -12.05 -21.61
N PRO A 26 -8.99 -12.57 -20.86
CA PRO A 26 -7.89 -11.76 -20.34
C PRO A 26 -7.10 -11.04 -21.43
N GLY A 27 -7.08 -11.57 -22.66
CA GLY A 27 -6.42 -11.00 -23.85
C GLY A 27 -7.24 -9.94 -24.60
N LYS A 28 -8.54 -9.80 -24.27
CA LYS A 28 -9.46 -8.86 -24.93
C LYS A 28 -10.13 -7.91 -23.93
N VAL A 29 -9.38 -7.50 -22.91
CA VAL A 29 -9.81 -6.47 -21.96
C VAL A 29 -9.72 -5.11 -22.64
N ARG A 30 -10.85 -4.40 -22.72
CA ARG A 30 -10.96 -3.08 -23.35
C ARG A 30 -10.85 -1.95 -22.36
N GLN A 31 -11.18 -2.19 -21.10
CA GLN A 31 -11.11 -1.17 -20.07
C GLN A 31 -10.93 -1.80 -18.71
N ALA A 32 -10.06 -1.19 -17.89
CA ALA A 32 -9.98 -1.47 -16.47
C ALA A 32 -10.04 -0.15 -15.69
N THR A 33 -10.70 -0.19 -14.53
CA THR A 33 -10.66 0.90 -13.55
C THR A 33 -10.19 0.32 -12.22
N HIS A 34 -9.06 0.83 -11.75
CA HIS A 34 -8.44 0.40 -10.51
C HIS A 34 -8.11 1.61 -9.63
N ARG A 35 -7.95 1.34 -8.34
CA ARG A 35 -7.60 2.32 -7.33
C ARG A 35 -6.52 1.72 -6.43
N LEU A 36 -5.50 2.50 -6.12
CA LEU A 36 -4.51 2.17 -5.10
C LEU A 36 -5.15 2.20 -3.70
N ILE A 37 -4.75 1.27 -2.84
CA ILE A 37 -5.17 1.24 -1.43
C ILE A 37 -4.38 2.32 -0.69
N ASP A 38 -4.71 3.58 -0.97
CA ASP A 38 -4.06 4.79 -0.46
C ASP A 38 -5.09 5.95 -0.28
N THR A 39 -4.65 7.06 0.30
CA THR A 39 -5.45 8.25 0.64
C THR A 39 -5.59 9.18 -0.56
N SER A 40 -4.75 9.01 -1.59
CA SER A 40 -4.83 9.83 -2.80
C SER A 40 -6.20 9.66 -3.48
N GLY A 41 -6.87 8.52 -3.20
CA GLY A 41 -8.15 8.18 -3.81
C GLY A 41 -8.04 8.05 -5.32
N ARG A 42 -6.82 7.98 -5.87
CA ARG A 42 -6.53 8.01 -7.30
C ARG A 42 -7.23 6.84 -7.96
N ILE A 43 -8.12 7.18 -8.88
CA ILE A 43 -8.80 6.22 -9.74
C ILE A 43 -8.13 6.30 -11.10
N ASN A 44 -7.42 5.24 -11.48
CA ASN A 44 -6.89 5.10 -12.82
C ASN A 44 -7.91 4.36 -13.69
N ARG A 45 -8.24 4.95 -14.83
CA ARG A 45 -9.09 4.33 -15.85
C ARG A 45 -8.36 4.31 -17.17
N SER A 46 -7.99 3.12 -17.58
CA SER A 46 -7.31 2.87 -18.84
C SER A 46 -8.27 2.20 -19.81
N SER A 47 -8.30 2.67 -21.05
CA SER A 47 -9.21 2.19 -22.10
C SER A 47 -8.44 1.93 -23.39
N VAL A 48 -8.59 0.73 -23.94
CA VAL A 48 -7.95 0.28 -25.18
C VAL A 48 -9.04 -0.26 -26.10
N PRO A 49 -9.47 0.50 -27.14
CA PRO A 49 -10.62 0.14 -27.98
C PRO A 49 -10.51 -1.23 -28.63
N SER A 50 -9.31 -1.62 -29.07
CA SER A 50 -9.04 -2.92 -29.70
C SER A 50 -9.02 -4.10 -28.71
N GLY A 51 -9.04 -3.80 -27.41
CA GLY A 51 -8.70 -4.76 -26.38
C GLY A 51 -7.20 -5.01 -26.29
N GLN A 52 -6.75 -5.42 -25.11
CA GLN A 52 -5.40 -5.90 -24.86
C GLN A 52 -5.39 -6.88 -23.68
N HIS A 53 -4.23 -7.46 -23.40
CA HIS A 53 -4.06 -8.33 -22.25
C HIS A 53 -4.18 -7.57 -20.92
N ILE A 54 -4.82 -8.14 -19.88
CA ILE A 54 -5.04 -7.50 -18.58
C ILE A 54 -3.74 -6.96 -17.95
N ARG A 55 -2.63 -7.68 -18.09
CA ARG A 55 -1.31 -7.26 -17.59
C ARG A 55 -0.78 -5.97 -18.24
N ALA A 56 -1.18 -5.67 -19.47
CA ALA A 56 -0.77 -4.45 -20.17
C ALA A 56 -1.47 -3.19 -19.61
N PHE A 57 -2.45 -3.33 -18.70
CA PHE A 57 -3.06 -2.22 -18.00
C PHE A 57 -2.23 -1.72 -16.80
N GLY A 58 -1.13 -2.40 -16.46
CA GLY A 58 -0.23 -2.00 -15.37
C GLY A 58 -0.88 -2.09 -13.99
N ILE A 59 -1.87 -2.97 -13.83
CA ILE A 59 -2.56 -3.17 -12.56
C ILE A 59 -1.68 -4.06 -11.70
N GLU A 60 -1.35 -3.60 -10.50
CA GLU A 60 -0.59 -4.41 -9.56
C GLU A 60 -1.49 -5.44 -8.90
N GLU A 61 -1.00 -6.68 -8.80
CA GLU A 61 -1.76 -7.79 -8.23
C GLU A 61 -2.09 -7.57 -6.76
N TYR A 62 -1.20 -6.88 -6.04
CA TYR A 62 -1.33 -6.55 -4.63
C TYR A 62 -1.35 -5.03 -4.44
N GLY A 63 -2.22 -4.54 -3.54
CA GLY A 63 -2.28 -3.11 -3.19
C GLY A 63 -3.15 -2.25 -4.10
N GLU A 64 -3.82 -2.86 -5.08
CA GLU A 64 -4.81 -2.20 -5.93
C GLU A 64 -6.15 -2.91 -5.90
N ILE A 65 -7.23 -2.13 -6.00
CA ILE A 65 -8.61 -2.60 -6.04
C ILE A 65 -9.16 -2.26 -7.41
N ILE A 66 -9.54 -3.29 -8.16
CA ILE A 66 -10.23 -3.12 -9.42
C ILE A 66 -11.72 -2.91 -9.12
N GLY A 67 -12.23 -1.75 -9.53
CA GLY A 67 -13.66 -1.42 -9.39
C GLY A 67 -14.47 -1.69 -10.65
N ARG A 68 -13.82 -1.86 -11.81
CA ARG A 68 -14.50 -2.10 -13.09
C ARG A 68 -13.63 -2.85 -14.09
N LEU A 69 -14.23 -3.80 -14.79
CA LEU A 69 -13.63 -4.51 -15.92
C LEU A 69 -14.59 -4.52 -17.12
N THR A 70 -14.10 -4.14 -18.29
CA THR A 70 -14.82 -4.25 -19.56
C THR A 70 -13.99 -5.06 -20.52
N GLY A 71 -14.59 -6.04 -21.20
CA GLY A 71 -13.88 -6.86 -22.17
C GLY A 71 -14.83 -7.70 -23.01
N GLU A 72 -14.26 -8.51 -23.90
CA GLU A 72 -15.03 -9.46 -24.70
C GLU A 72 -15.27 -10.76 -23.93
N LEU A 73 -16.45 -11.34 -24.10
CA LEU A 73 -16.86 -12.60 -23.50
C LEU A 73 -16.14 -13.77 -24.18
N ARG A 74 -15.75 -14.75 -23.37
CA ARG A 74 -15.20 -16.03 -23.79
C ARG A 74 -16.13 -17.16 -23.38
N GLY A 75 -16.59 -17.95 -24.35
CA GLY A 75 -17.24 -19.25 -24.08
C GLY A 75 -18.58 -19.19 -23.34
N VAL A 76 -19.31 -18.07 -23.41
CA VAL A 76 -20.63 -17.93 -22.76
C VAL A 76 -21.75 -17.91 -23.80
N SER A 77 -22.76 -18.75 -23.57
CA SER A 77 -23.90 -18.95 -24.46
C SER A 77 -25.14 -18.17 -23.99
N LEU A 78 -25.10 -16.85 -24.09
CA LEU A 78 -26.27 -15.97 -23.92
C LEU A 78 -27.02 -15.79 -25.25
N THR A 79 -28.27 -15.36 -25.18
CA THR A 79 -29.13 -15.14 -26.35
C THR A 79 -28.45 -14.26 -27.41
N PHE A 80 -27.77 -13.19 -26.99
CA PHE A 80 -27.11 -12.29 -27.93
C PHE A 80 -25.81 -12.84 -28.53
N THR A 81 -25.10 -13.76 -27.84
CA THR A 81 -23.93 -14.45 -28.37
C THR A 81 -24.31 -15.62 -29.28
N ARG A 82 -25.44 -16.29 -29.00
CA ARG A 82 -25.96 -17.38 -29.85
C ARG A 82 -26.45 -16.91 -31.22
N ARG A 83 -27.00 -15.70 -31.31
CA ARG A 83 -27.64 -15.18 -32.53
C ARG A 83 -26.73 -14.32 -33.41
N ARG A 84 -25.47 -14.08 -33.03
CA ARG A 84 -24.55 -13.20 -33.78
C ARG A 84 -23.13 -13.76 -33.82
N ASP A 85 -22.50 -13.70 -35.00
CA ASP A 85 -21.06 -13.99 -35.22
C ASP A 85 -20.11 -12.92 -34.63
N ARG A 86 -20.60 -11.99 -33.81
CA ARG A 86 -19.79 -10.87 -33.28
C ARG A 86 -19.43 -11.09 -31.82
N ALA A 87 -18.17 -10.79 -31.51
CA ALA A 87 -17.68 -10.75 -30.14
C ALA A 87 -18.55 -9.85 -29.26
N ALA A 88 -18.98 -10.43 -28.16
CA ALA A 88 -19.86 -9.85 -27.18
C ALA A 88 -19.04 -9.12 -26.12
N SER A 89 -19.33 -7.84 -25.85
CA SER A 89 -18.63 -7.13 -24.77
C SER A 89 -19.55 -6.90 -23.58
N ILE A 90 -18.98 -7.00 -22.38
CA ILE A 90 -19.65 -6.69 -21.12
C ILE A 90 -18.85 -5.67 -20.34
N ALA A 91 -19.52 -4.99 -19.40
CA ALA A 91 -18.85 -4.22 -18.38
C ALA A 91 -19.35 -4.62 -16.99
N GLY A 92 -18.44 -5.15 -16.18
CA GLY A 92 -18.66 -5.51 -14.79
C GLY A 92 -18.11 -4.43 -13.85
N ALA A 93 -18.92 -4.05 -12.87
CA ALA A 93 -18.55 -3.26 -11.69
C ALA A 93 -19.46 -3.72 -10.54
N ASP A 94 -20.00 -2.81 -9.74
CA ASP A 94 -21.15 -3.13 -8.89
C ASP A 94 -22.34 -3.68 -9.70
N ALA A 95 -22.63 -3.04 -10.84
CA ALA A 95 -23.65 -3.50 -11.77
C ALA A 95 -23.02 -4.27 -12.96
N LEU A 96 -23.75 -5.25 -13.48
CA LEU A 96 -23.44 -5.91 -14.74
C LEU A 96 -24.13 -5.18 -15.91
N LYS A 97 -23.35 -4.70 -16.88
CA LYS A 97 -23.87 -4.19 -18.16
C LYS A 97 -23.64 -5.24 -19.24
N ILE A 98 -24.72 -5.81 -19.75
CA ILE A 98 -24.72 -6.89 -20.73
C ILE A 98 -25.98 -6.82 -21.59
N HIS A 99 -25.91 -7.35 -22.82
CA HIS A 99 -27.08 -7.52 -23.68
C HIS A 99 -27.79 -8.83 -23.36
N LEU A 100 -29.11 -8.77 -23.16
CA LEU A 100 -29.96 -9.91 -22.82
C LEU A 100 -31.06 -10.08 -23.88
N GLY A 101 -31.66 -11.27 -23.89
CA GLY A 101 -32.88 -11.55 -24.64
C GLY A 101 -34.04 -10.63 -24.28
N THR A 102 -34.85 -10.26 -25.27
CA THR A 102 -36.03 -9.40 -25.09
C THR A 102 -37.32 -10.19 -24.90
N SER A 103 -37.35 -11.46 -25.31
CA SER A 103 -38.47 -12.36 -25.03
C SER A 103 -38.36 -12.90 -23.59
N THR A 104 -39.48 -13.25 -22.98
CA THR A 104 -39.50 -13.78 -21.60
C THR A 104 -38.66 -15.06 -21.47
N GLU A 105 -38.75 -15.96 -22.45
CA GLU A 105 -38.02 -17.23 -22.45
C GLU A 105 -36.50 -17.02 -22.61
N ASP A 106 -36.10 -16.16 -23.54
CA ASP A 106 -34.69 -15.81 -23.76
C ASP A 106 -34.09 -15.13 -22.52
N LEU A 107 -34.82 -14.19 -21.91
CA LEU A 107 -34.39 -13.47 -20.71
C LEU A 107 -34.19 -14.42 -19.53
N LEU A 108 -35.16 -15.31 -19.26
CA LEU A 108 -35.05 -16.29 -18.18
C LEU A 108 -33.88 -17.26 -18.41
N THR A 109 -33.63 -17.64 -19.66
CA THR A 109 -32.49 -18.48 -20.03
C THR A 109 -31.17 -17.76 -19.75
N ASP A 110 -31.04 -16.50 -20.16
CA ASP A 110 -29.84 -15.69 -19.91
C ASP A 110 -29.59 -15.48 -18.41
N LEU A 111 -30.63 -15.17 -17.64
CA LEU A 111 -30.52 -14.97 -16.19
C LEU A 111 -30.10 -16.25 -15.46
N ARG A 112 -30.64 -17.42 -15.85
CA ARG A 112 -30.20 -18.72 -15.30
C ARG A 112 -28.74 -19.01 -15.61
N GLU A 113 -28.30 -18.70 -16.82
CA GLU A 113 -26.90 -18.87 -17.21
C GLU A 113 -25.97 -17.95 -16.43
N ILE A 114 -26.36 -16.68 -16.23
CA ILE A 114 -25.62 -15.74 -15.39
C ILE A 114 -25.51 -16.25 -13.95
N SER A 115 -26.63 -16.69 -13.35
CA SER A 115 -26.63 -17.27 -12.00
C SER A 115 -25.75 -18.51 -11.91
N ARG A 116 -25.80 -19.41 -12.90
CA ARG A 116 -24.95 -20.61 -12.97
C ARG A 116 -23.47 -20.25 -12.98
N ILE A 117 -23.07 -19.28 -13.81
CA ILE A 117 -21.69 -18.81 -13.90
C ILE A 117 -21.22 -18.20 -12.57
N CYS A 118 -22.02 -17.35 -11.94
CA CYS A 118 -21.65 -16.78 -10.64
C CYS A 118 -21.52 -17.85 -9.56
N ALA A 119 -22.39 -18.87 -9.55
CA ALA A 119 -22.40 -19.92 -8.54
C ALA A 119 -21.28 -20.97 -8.71
N GLN A 120 -20.87 -21.27 -9.95
CA GLN A 120 -20.01 -22.43 -10.24
C GLN A 120 -18.69 -22.06 -10.94
N GLY A 121 -18.57 -20.84 -11.47
CA GLY A 121 -17.37 -20.43 -12.17
C GLY A 121 -16.25 -20.06 -11.21
N SER A 122 -15.05 -20.59 -11.43
CA SER A 122 -13.83 -19.93 -10.96
C SER A 122 -13.51 -18.75 -11.89
N PRO A 123 -12.83 -17.70 -11.39
CA PRO A 123 -12.29 -16.67 -12.27
C PRO A 123 -11.42 -17.28 -13.39
N VAL A 124 -11.40 -16.64 -14.56
CA VAL A 124 -10.55 -17.06 -15.68
C VAL A 124 -9.07 -16.89 -15.27
N PRO A 125 -8.18 -17.80 -15.68
CA PRO A 125 -6.75 -17.64 -15.45
C PRO A 125 -6.20 -16.29 -15.90
N GLY A 126 -5.49 -15.61 -15.00
CA GLY A 126 -5.00 -14.25 -15.14
C GLY A 126 -5.93 -13.15 -14.60
N LEU A 127 -7.15 -13.47 -14.16
CA LEU A 127 -8.11 -12.53 -13.55
C LEU A 127 -8.45 -12.89 -12.10
N GLU A 128 -7.82 -13.90 -11.51
CA GLU A 128 -8.12 -14.39 -10.16
C GLU A 128 -7.89 -13.33 -9.10
N PHE A 129 -6.85 -12.49 -9.28
CA PHE A 129 -6.47 -11.44 -8.35
C PHE A 129 -7.52 -10.33 -8.22
N ILE A 130 -8.34 -10.12 -9.25
CA ILE A 130 -9.29 -9.00 -9.36
C ILE A 130 -10.33 -9.01 -8.22
N THR A 131 -10.72 -10.19 -7.77
CA THR A 131 -11.71 -10.35 -6.69
C THR A 131 -11.09 -10.64 -5.34
N GLN A 132 -9.76 -10.72 -5.24
CA GLN A 132 -9.10 -11.09 -3.98
C GLN A 132 -9.09 -9.95 -2.98
N THR A 133 -9.10 -8.70 -3.44
CA THR A 133 -9.12 -7.52 -2.56
C THR A 133 -10.28 -6.60 -2.91
N ARG A 134 -11.10 -6.26 -1.92
CA ARG A 134 -12.25 -5.37 -2.10
C ARG A 134 -12.43 -4.47 -0.88
N ALA A 135 -12.81 -3.22 -1.11
CA ALA A 135 -13.25 -2.34 -0.05
C ALA A 135 -14.63 -2.77 0.46
N LEU A 136 -14.78 -2.92 1.77
CA LEU A 136 -16.06 -3.15 2.41
C LEU A 136 -16.90 -1.87 2.32
N LYS A 137 -18.17 -1.99 1.94
CA LYS A 137 -19.07 -0.83 1.88
C LYS A 137 -19.55 -0.48 3.29
N ALA A 138 -19.86 0.79 3.51
CA ALA A 138 -20.47 1.23 4.76
C ALA A 138 -21.81 0.52 4.99
N GLY A 139 -21.99 -0.08 6.15
CA GLY A 139 -23.14 -0.88 6.57
C GLY A 139 -23.16 -2.31 6.02
N GLU A 140 -22.12 -2.77 5.33
CA GLU A 140 -22.02 -4.13 4.83
C GLU A 140 -21.54 -5.08 5.93
N GLU A 141 -22.24 -6.19 6.18
CA GLU A 141 -21.74 -7.22 7.10
C GLU A 141 -20.40 -7.81 6.59
N PRO A 142 -19.37 -7.98 7.45
CA PRO A 142 -19.39 -7.87 8.91
C PRO A 142 -18.80 -6.56 9.48
N GLU A 143 -19.02 -5.39 8.84
CA GLU A 143 -18.43 -4.11 9.28
C GLU A 143 -18.72 -3.77 10.75
N GLY A 144 -19.92 -4.09 11.23
CA GLY A 144 -20.31 -3.89 12.63
C GLY A 144 -19.42 -4.66 13.61
N GLU A 145 -19.22 -5.96 13.35
CA GLU A 145 -18.36 -6.82 14.17
C GLU A 145 -16.88 -6.39 14.05
N LEU A 146 -16.43 -6.01 12.87
CA LEU A 146 -15.05 -5.51 12.66
C LEU A 146 -14.81 -4.21 13.44
N ASN A 147 -15.77 -3.29 13.43
CA ASN A 147 -15.71 -2.05 14.20
C ASN A 147 -15.68 -2.34 15.71
N GLN A 148 -16.48 -3.30 16.18
CA GLN A 148 -16.45 -3.70 17.58
C GLN A 148 -15.08 -4.27 17.98
N LYS A 149 -14.53 -5.20 17.20
CA LYS A 149 -13.20 -5.77 17.46
C LYS A 149 -12.10 -4.71 17.40
N LEU A 150 -12.16 -3.78 16.46
CA LEU A 150 -11.21 -2.67 16.40
C LEU A 150 -11.30 -1.78 17.65
N ALA A 151 -12.51 -1.48 18.13
CA ALA A 151 -12.70 -0.71 19.35
C ALA A 151 -12.17 -1.42 20.61
N GLU A 152 -12.24 -2.76 20.66
CA GLU A 152 -11.62 -3.59 21.70
C GLU A 152 -10.10 -3.46 21.66
N MET A 153 -9.49 -3.64 20.48
CA MET A 153 -8.05 -3.51 20.27
C MET A 153 -7.51 -2.14 20.68
N LEU A 154 -8.25 -1.07 20.36
CA LEU A 154 -7.89 0.32 20.71
C LEU A 154 -7.92 0.60 22.22
N GLY A 155 -8.69 -0.17 23.00
CA GLY A 155 -8.76 -0.02 24.45
C GLY A 155 -7.87 -0.96 25.24
N ALA A 156 -7.15 -1.87 24.58
CA ALA A 156 -6.31 -2.84 25.25
C ALA A 156 -5.14 -2.15 25.98
N PRO A 157 -4.78 -2.60 27.21
CA PRO A 157 -3.58 -2.12 27.92
C PRO A 157 -2.31 -2.33 27.10
N GLU A 158 -2.24 -3.47 26.40
CA GLU A 158 -1.22 -3.81 25.42
C GLU A 158 -1.93 -4.08 24.10
N PRO A 159 -1.85 -3.16 23.13
CA PRO A 159 -2.44 -3.39 21.81
C PRO A 159 -1.81 -4.61 21.14
N PRO A 160 -2.59 -5.40 20.39
CA PRO A 160 -2.04 -6.55 19.67
C PRO A 160 -1.07 -6.09 18.58
N ASP A 161 -0.11 -6.96 18.23
CA ASP A 161 0.83 -6.73 17.11
C ASP A 161 0.13 -6.62 15.73
N THR A 162 -1.18 -6.83 15.65
CA THR A 162 -1.98 -6.59 14.44
C THR A 162 -2.59 -5.20 14.39
N LEU A 163 -2.32 -4.32 15.36
CA LEU A 163 -2.62 -2.89 15.32
C LEU A 163 -1.31 -2.09 15.28
N ALA A 164 -1.22 -1.13 14.36
CA ALA A 164 -0.06 -0.24 14.25
C ALA A 164 -0.46 1.18 13.89
N LEU A 165 0.45 2.11 14.18
CA LEU A 165 0.43 3.45 13.58
C LEU A 165 0.55 3.31 12.05
N ALA A 166 -0.09 4.21 11.30
CA ALA A 166 -0.02 4.41 9.85
C ALA A 166 0.18 5.89 9.57
N ILE A 167 1.03 6.27 8.63
CA ILE A 167 1.14 7.66 8.19
C ILE A 167 0.28 7.79 6.93
N PRO A 168 -0.71 8.69 6.92
CA PRO A 168 -1.55 8.92 5.76
C PRO A 168 -0.74 9.49 4.59
N ASP A 169 -1.00 9.05 3.35
CA ASP A 169 -0.23 9.56 2.19
C ASP A 169 -0.43 11.06 1.98
N ALA A 170 -1.56 11.62 2.42
CA ALA A 170 -1.85 13.04 2.36
C ALA A 170 -0.86 13.93 3.13
N CYS A 171 -0.09 13.38 4.08
CA CYS A 171 1.01 14.08 4.76
C CYS A 171 2.37 13.38 4.63
N LEU A 172 2.48 12.40 3.72
CA LEU A 172 3.68 11.60 3.59
C LEU A 172 4.94 12.43 3.32
N ALA A 173 4.85 13.36 2.36
CA ALA A 173 5.99 14.20 1.99
C ALA A 173 6.52 15.10 3.13
N GLN A 174 5.76 15.25 4.22
CA GLN A 174 6.15 16.09 5.35
C GLN A 174 6.80 15.29 6.50
N GLU A 175 6.75 13.96 6.49
CA GLU A 175 7.26 13.11 7.59
C GLU A 175 8.73 13.40 7.89
N GLU A 176 9.59 13.44 6.88
CA GLU A 176 11.04 13.65 7.04
C GLU A 176 11.38 15.00 7.67
N THR A 177 10.52 16.00 7.48
CA THR A 177 10.69 17.35 8.01
C THR A 177 9.93 17.58 9.32
N ALA A 178 9.13 16.60 9.76
CA ALA A 178 8.33 16.71 10.96
C ALA A 178 9.22 16.53 12.20
N HIS A 179 9.16 17.51 13.10
CA HIS A 179 9.87 17.49 14.38
C HIS A 179 8.93 17.25 15.56
N SER A 180 7.62 17.48 15.38
CA SER A 180 6.60 17.16 16.36
C SER A 180 5.22 16.93 15.73
N TYR A 181 4.27 16.45 16.52
CA TYR A 181 2.91 16.11 16.13
C TYR A 181 1.91 16.71 17.09
N ARG A 182 0.96 17.49 16.57
CA ARG A 182 -0.24 17.89 17.31
C ARG A 182 -1.28 16.78 17.27
N VAL A 183 -1.56 16.16 18.42
CA VAL A 183 -2.53 15.07 18.55
C VAL A 183 -3.72 15.52 19.37
N ARG A 184 -4.92 15.40 18.81
CA ARG A 184 -6.19 15.64 19.53
C ARG A 184 -7.13 14.48 19.33
N ILE A 185 -7.38 13.71 20.38
CA ILE A 185 -8.25 12.53 20.39
C ILE A 185 -9.00 12.49 21.73
N GLY A 186 -10.31 12.29 21.69
CA GLY A 186 -11.13 12.15 22.91
C GLY A 186 -11.12 13.38 23.83
N SER A 187 -10.65 14.54 23.34
CA SER A 187 -10.46 15.74 24.14
C SER A 187 -10.64 17.03 23.32
N GLY A 188 -10.87 18.14 24.03
CA GLY A 188 -10.99 19.47 23.43
C GLY A 188 -9.67 20.18 23.12
N ARG A 189 -8.52 19.66 23.58
CA ARG A 189 -7.19 20.27 23.42
C ARG A 189 -6.23 19.31 22.76
N TYR A 190 -5.37 19.80 21.87
CA TYR A 190 -4.28 18.99 21.33
C TYR A 190 -3.12 18.92 22.31
N GLN A 191 -2.32 17.87 22.19
CA GLN A 191 -1.01 17.71 22.82
C GLN A 191 0.06 17.77 21.73
N VAL A 192 1.28 18.20 22.09
CA VAL A 192 2.44 18.19 21.20
C VAL A 192 3.32 17.00 21.58
N ILE A 193 3.69 16.20 20.60
CA ILE A 193 4.41 14.94 20.77
C ILE A 193 5.60 14.93 19.82
N ASP A 194 6.80 14.68 20.34
CA ASP A 194 8.03 14.77 19.55
C ASP A 194 8.22 13.54 18.64
N ASP A 195 7.95 12.34 19.17
CA ASP A 195 8.07 11.06 18.47
C ASP A 195 6.75 10.30 18.61
N LEU A 196 5.90 10.37 17.58
CA LEU A 196 4.55 9.83 17.62
C LEU A 196 4.58 8.30 17.67
N THR A 197 4.02 7.73 18.74
CA THR A 197 3.85 6.28 18.92
C THR A 197 2.39 5.85 18.78
N LEU A 198 2.14 4.55 18.66
CA LEU A 198 0.76 4.05 18.71
C LEU A 198 0.13 4.37 20.07
N ALA A 199 0.92 4.32 21.15
CA ALA A 199 0.49 4.60 22.51
C ALA A 199 -0.11 6.01 22.66
N ASP A 200 0.40 7.00 21.92
CA ASP A 200 -0.10 8.37 21.91
C ASP A 200 -1.49 8.49 21.28
N ILE A 201 -1.82 7.59 20.35
CA ILE A 201 -3.15 7.53 19.71
C ILE A 201 -4.13 6.74 20.57
N VAL A 202 -3.72 5.56 21.07
CA VAL A 202 -4.62 4.66 21.81
C VAL A 202 -4.78 5.05 23.28
N GLY A 203 -3.79 5.71 23.88
CA GLY A 203 -3.80 6.15 25.28
C GLY A 203 -5.04 6.95 25.66
N PRO A 204 -5.39 8.02 24.92
CA PRO A 204 -6.63 8.77 25.14
C PRO A 204 -7.91 7.92 25.01
N LEU A 205 -7.91 6.91 24.13
CA LEU A 205 -9.08 6.07 23.85
C LEU A 205 -9.36 5.03 24.94
N ARG A 206 -8.34 4.62 25.70
CA ARG A 206 -8.50 3.66 26.82
C ARG A 206 -9.44 4.15 27.91
N ASN A 207 -9.51 5.47 28.09
CA ASN A 207 -10.38 6.10 29.09
C ASN A 207 -11.81 6.29 28.61
N LEU A 208 -12.11 6.01 27.34
CA LEU A 208 -13.44 6.14 26.76
C LEU A 208 -14.19 4.80 26.77
N PRO A 209 -15.54 4.84 26.89
CA PRO A 209 -16.39 3.68 26.61
C PRO A 209 -16.09 3.10 25.22
N GLN A 210 -16.21 1.78 25.07
CA GLN A 210 -15.81 1.07 23.85
C GLN A 210 -16.53 1.62 22.61
N GLU A 211 -17.82 1.92 22.74
CA GLU A 211 -18.70 2.48 21.73
C GLU A 211 -18.29 3.89 21.25
N GLU A 212 -17.59 4.66 22.07
CA GLU A 212 -17.15 6.03 21.74
C GLU A 212 -15.78 6.08 21.05
N ARG A 213 -14.97 5.02 21.16
CA ARG A 213 -13.56 5.03 20.72
C ARG A 213 -13.40 5.31 19.23
N LEU A 214 -14.21 4.66 18.39
CA LEU A 214 -14.14 4.88 16.94
C LEU A 214 -14.61 6.28 16.57
N GLU A 215 -15.61 6.82 17.25
CA GLU A 215 -16.09 8.18 17.00
C GLU A 215 -15.06 9.21 17.45
N ALA A 216 -14.38 8.98 18.57
CA ALA A 216 -13.27 9.80 19.02
C ALA A 216 -12.11 9.84 18.01
N LEU A 217 -11.82 8.73 17.32
CA LEU A 217 -10.85 8.70 16.21
C LEU A 217 -11.34 9.42 14.94
N ARG A 218 -12.65 9.40 14.67
CA ARG A 218 -13.27 10.10 13.53
C ARG A 218 -13.27 11.62 13.73
N GLU A 219 -13.48 12.08 14.95
CA GLU A 219 -13.50 13.50 15.32
C GLU A 219 -12.11 14.06 15.66
N GLY A 220 -11.21 13.20 16.12
CA GLY A 220 -9.82 13.52 16.39
C GLY A 220 -8.98 13.76 15.14
N TYR A 221 -7.79 14.33 15.35
CA TYR A 221 -6.80 14.52 14.29
C TYR A 221 -5.37 14.39 14.81
N VAL A 222 -4.46 14.17 13.86
CA VAL A 222 -3.02 14.35 14.01
C VAL A 222 -2.55 15.34 12.93
N GLN A 223 -1.62 16.22 13.28
CA GLN A 223 -1.04 17.22 12.37
C GLN A 223 0.48 17.29 12.62
N MET A 224 1.28 17.20 11.56
CA MET A 224 2.74 17.30 11.63
C MET A 224 3.17 18.77 11.73
N CYS A 225 4.21 19.03 12.50
CA CYS A 225 4.82 20.33 12.71
C CYS A 225 6.32 20.31 12.39
N SER A 226 6.84 21.39 11.81
CA SER A 226 8.25 21.52 11.43
C SER A 226 9.15 21.93 12.60
N ASP A 227 8.59 22.34 13.73
CA ASP A 227 9.29 22.70 14.95
C ASP A 227 9.00 21.71 16.10
N ALA A 228 9.87 21.70 17.11
CA ALA A 228 9.70 20.84 18.29
C ALA A 228 8.56 21.33 19.21
N GLU A 229 8.27 22.63 19.24
CA GLU A 229 7.21 23.20 20.06
C GLU A 229 5.81 23.02 19.47
N GLY A 230 5.72 22.48 18.26
CA GLY A 230 4.47 22.25 17.54
C GLY A 230 3.73 23.55 17.24
N LYS A 231 4.42 24.64 16.89
CA LYS A 231 3.83 25.94 16.53
C LYS A 231 3.72 26.12 15.02
N GLU A 232 4.69 25.62 14.27
CA GLU A 232 4.79 25.71 12.82
C GLU A 232 4.15 24.48 12.18
N GLU A 233 3.03 24.69 11.49
CA GLU A 233 2.25 23.62 10.87
C GLU A 233 2.89 23.19 9.55
N ALA A 234 3.33 21.94 9.46
CA ALA A 234 3.91 21.38 8.24
C ALA A 234 2.85 20.68 7.37
N SER A 235 1.84 20.07 7.99
CA SER A 235 0.76 19.36 7.29
C SER A 235 -0.63 19.90 7.59
N GLN A 236 -1.62 19.47 6.81
CA GLN A 236 -3.03 19.60 7.18
C GLN A 236 -3.36 18.71 8.39
N ARG A 237 -4.49 19.01 9.06
CA ARG A 237 -5.05 18.14 10.11
C ARG A 237 -5.69 16.92 9.46
N ILE A 238 -5.13 15.74 9.71
CA ILE A 238 -5.66 14.49 9.18
C ILE A 238 -6.35 13.72 10.30
N LYS A 239 -7.53 13.16 10.00
CA LYS A 239 -8.35 12.43 10.97
C LYS A 239 -7.57 11.29 11.61
N ALA A 240 -7.62 11.16 12.94
CA ALA A 240 -6.82 10.19 13.69
C ALA A 240 -7.07 8.74 13.26
N ARG A 241 -8.31 8.41 12.84
CA ARG A 241 -8.63 7.09 12.25
C ARG A 241 -7.78 6.72 11.02
N ASN A 242 -7.23 7.71 10.30
CA ASN A 242 -6.39 7.45 9.14
C ASN A 242 -4.95 7.13 9.54
N TRP A 243 -4.59 7.36 10.80
CA TRP A 243 -3.26 7.16 11.35
C TRP A 243 -3.05 5.78 11.96
N ILE A 244 -3.99 4.85 11.75
CA ILE A 244 -3.88 3.49 12.24
C ILE A 244 -4.14 2.48 11.13
N THR A 245 -3.53 1.32 11.27
CA THR A 245 -3.80 0.14 10.45
C THR A 245 -4.05 -1.05 11.36
N ALA A 246 -5.03 -1.88 11.02
CA ALA A 246 -5.37 -3.06 11.81
C ALA A 246 -5.63 -4.29 10.93
N GLU A 247 -5.24 -5.47 11.40
CA GLU A 247 -5.58 -6.75 10.78
C GLU A 247 -6.46 -7.57 11.71
N ILE A 248 -7.63 -7.94 11.21
CA ILE A 248 -8.62 -8.70 11.96
C ILE A 248 -9.00 -9.96 11.16
N PRO A 249 -8.61 -11.16 11.63
CA PRO A 249 -9.17 -12.40 11.11
C PRO A 249 -10.62 -12.53 11.59
N LEU A 250 -11.54 -12.81 10.68
CA LEU A 250 -12.95 -13.03 11.01
C LEU A 250 -13.57 -14.08 10.08
N GLY A 251 -14.02 -15.20 10.67
CA GLY A 251 -14.48 -16.36 9.92
C GLY A 251 -13.37 -16.93 9.03
N ALA A 252 -13.67 -17.12 7.74
CA ALA A 252 -12.71 -17.54 6.72
C ALA A 252 -12.09 -16.35 5.94
N GLY A 253 -12.32 -15.11 6.40
CA GLY A 253 -11.84 -13.89 5.76
C GLY A 253 -10.77 -13.19 6.60
N ARG A 254 -9.90 -12.44 5.94
CA ARG A 254 -8.99 -11.50 6.59
C ARG A 254 -9.37 -10.08 6.21
N TYR A 255 -9.50 -9.24 7.22
CA TYR A 255 -9.92 -7.86 7.06
C TYR A 255 -8.79 -6.93 7.48
N VAL A 256 -8.50 -5.96 6.62
CA VAL A 256 -7.48 -4.94 6.85
C VAL A 256 -8.19 -3.60 6.99
N TYR A 257 -8.02 -2.94 8.14
CA TYR A 257 -8.33 -1.53 8.30
C TYR A 257 -7.12 -0.73 7.87
N HIS A 258 -7.29 0.17 6.91
CA HIS A 258 -6.21 1.06 6.49
C HIS A 258 -6.79 2.41 6.10
N GLN A 259 -6.19 3.49 6.61
CA GLN A 259 -6.55 4.87 6.29
C GLN A 259 -8.07 5.16 6.39
N GLY A 260 -8.69 4.66 7.46
CA GLY A 260 -10.10 4.91 7.73
C GLY A 260 -11.10 3.99 7.03
N ARG A 261 -10.66 2.94 6.34
CA ARG A 261 -11.52 2.05 5.54
C ARG A 261 -11.21 0.59 5.78
N TRP A 262 -12.24 -0.26 5.68
CA TRP A 262 -12.12 -1.71 5.72
C TRP A 262 -11.93 -2.30 4.32
N TYR A 263 -11.03 -3.27 4.24
CA TYR A 263 -10.76 -4.07 3.06
C TYR A 263 -10.84 -5.55 3.43
N VAL A 264 -11.51 -6.34 2.59
CA VAL A 264 -11.46 -7.80 2.67
C VAL A 264 -10.39 -8.30 1.72
N VAL A 265 -9.56 -9.22 2.20
CA VAL A 265 -8.49 -9.88 1.45
C VAL A 265 -8.73 -11.39 1.50
N GLY A 266 -8.78 -12.03 0.33
CA GLY A 266 -8.93 -13.48 0.20
C GLY A 266 -7.72 -14.22 0.77
N GLU A 267 -7.94 -15.31 1.52
CA GLU A 267 -6.88 -16.03 2.22
C GLU A 267 -5.77 -16.52 1.29
N GLY A 268 -6.12 -17.17 0.17
CA GLY A 268 -5.14 -17.69 -0.78
C GLY A 268 -4.29 -16.58 -1.43
N HIS A 269 -4.83 -15.38 -1.57
CA HIS A 269 -4.09 -14.24 -2.12
C HIS A 269 -3.06 -13.71 -1.13
N LEU A 270 -3.44 -13.60 0.15
CA LEU A 270 -2.51 -13.15 1.18
C LEU A 270 -1.41 -14.18 1.44
N ASP A 271 -1.74 -15.47 1.43
CA ASP A 271 -0.74 -16.51 1.61
C ASP A 271 0.26 -16.55 0.43
N ALA A 272 -0.21 -16.31 -0.80
CA ALA A 272 0.67 -16.13 -1.95
C ALA A 272 1.58 -14.89 -1.82
N LEU A 273 1.07 -13.75 -1.33
CA LEU A 273 1.91 -12.57 -1.04
C LEU A 273 2.99 -12.90 -0.03
N ARG A 274 2.61 -13.59 1.05
CA ARG A 274 3.52 -13.98 2.14
C ARG A 274 4.62 -14.90 1.66
N GLU A 275 4.33 -15.80 0.73
CA GLU A 275 5.37 -16.63 0.10
C GLU A 275 6.36 -15.77 -0.69
N ARG A 276 5.86 -14.86 -1.53
CA ARG A 276 6.73 -13.94 -2.29
C ARG A 276 7.59 -13.07 -1.41
N VAL A 277 7.03 -12.55 -0.32
CA VAL A 277 7.79 -11.76 0.65
C VAL A 277 8.81 -12.63 1.38
N ARG A 278 8.49 -13.89 1.68
CA ARG A 278 9.46 -14.83 2.25
C ARG A 278 10.65 -15.03 1.30
N GLU A 279 10.38 -15.33 0.03
CA GLU A 279 11.40 -15.48 -1.00
C GLU A 279 12.29 -14.24 -1.14
N ILE A 280 11.72 -13.04 -0.97
CA ILE A 280 12.48 -11.77 -0.98
C ILE A 280 13.40 -11.67 0.24
N LEU A 281 12.88 -11.93 1.44
CA LEU A 281 13.62 -11.80 2.69
C LEU A 281 14.71 -12.89 2.84
N GLU A 282 14.47 -14.10 2.33
CA GLU A 282 15.41 -15.23 2.41
C GLU A 282 16.61 -15.11 1.46
N ARG A 283 16.56 -14.21 0.47
CA ARG A 283 17.74 -13.90 -0.37
C ARG A 283 18.92 -13.36 0.45
N GLY A 284 18.63 -12.75 1.60
CA GLY A 284 19.62 -12.09 2.43
C GLY A 284 20.17 -10.82 1.79
N SER A 285 21.19 -10.26 2.42
CA SER A 285 21.95 -9.14 1.90
C SER A 285 23.42 -9.48 1.85
N SER A 286 24.10 -8.92 0.85
CA SER A 286 25.55 -8.96 0.73
C SER A 286 26.24 -7.97 1.69
N LEU A 287 25.48 -7.08 2.31
CA LEU A 287 25.95 -6.05 3.24
C LEU A 287 25.65 -6.46 4.70
N GLU A 288 26.68 -6.50 5.54
CA GLU A 288 26.53 -6.70 6.99
C GLU A 288 26.71 -5.37 7.71
N LEU A 289 25.59 -4.76 8.12
CA LEU A 289 25.60 -3.50 8.87
C LEU A 289 25.94 -3.72 10.34
N PRO A 290 26.67 -2.80 10.99
CA PRO A 290 27.04 -2.95 12.39
C PRO A 290 25.80 -2.88 13.29
N PRO A 291 25.82 -3.51 14.48
CA PRO A 291 24.73 -3.42 15.43
C PRO A 291 24.40 -1.97 15.79
N TRP A 292 23.11 -1.67 15.95
CA TRP A 292 22.61 -0.33 16.23
C TRP A 292 22.69 0.00 17.73
N PRO A 293 23.57 0.93 18.15
CA PRO A 293 23.74 1.26 19.57
C PRO A 293 22.47 1.87 20.18
N ARG A 294 22.11 1.46 21.40
CA ARG A 294 20.82 1.84 22.04
C ARG A 294 20.54 3.35 22.09
N GLU A 295 21.58 4.14 22.33
CA GLU A 295 21.52 5.59 22.49
C GLU A 295 21.43 6.33 21.14
N TYR A 296 21.69 5.64 20.03
CA TYR A 296 21.82 6.29 18.73
C TYR A 296 20.45 6.50 18.08
N LYS A 297 20.21 7.74 17.67
CA LYS A 297 19.19 8.10 16.68
C LYS A 297 19.63 7.68 15.28
N GLU A 298 18.73 7.72 14.31
CA GLU A 298 18.95 7.31 12.92
C GLU A 298 20.16 8.00 12.29
N ASP A 299 20.23 9.33 12.40
CA ASP A 299 21.35 10.13 11.89
C ASP A 299 22.69 9.79 12.55
N GLN A 300 22.69 9.44 13.85
CA GLN A 300 23.88 9.01 14.58
C GLN A 300 24.33 7.61 14.15
N TYR A 301 23.38 6.71 13.92
CA TYR A 301 23.65 5.38 13.43
C TYR A 301 24.21 5.40 12.00
N ASN A 302 23.63 6.21 11.11
CA ASN A 302 24.09 6.35 9.74
C ASN A 302 25.57 6.78 9.69
N ARG A 303 25.95 7.80 10.47
CA ARG A 303 27.37 8.22 10.58
C ARG A 303 28.26 7.11 11.13
N TYR A 304 27.83 6.43 12.19
CA TYR A 304 28.58 5.31 12.78
C TYR A 304 28.79 4.15 11.80
N ALA A 305 27.75 3.76 11.07
CA ALA A 305 27.84 2.69 10.08
C ALA A 305 28.73 3.09 8.89
N ALA A 306 28.65 4.34 8.45
CA ALA A 306 29.53 4.88 7.42
C ALA A 306 31.01 4.79 7.83
N ASP A 307 31.34 5.22 9.05
CA ASP A 307 32.72 5.19 9.56
C ASP A 307 33.25 3.76 9.72
N GLN A 308 32.43 2.82 10.22
CA GLN A 308 32.85 1.43 10.46
C GLN A 308 33.10 0.65 9.18
N LEU A 309 32.29 0.89 8.14
CA LEU A 309 32.32 0.12 6.89
C LEU A 309 32.95 0.88 5.73
N GLY A 310 33.37 2.13 5.93
CA GLY A 310 33.91 2.98 4.88
C GLY A 310 32.87 3.37 3.82
N LEU A 311 31.63 3.59 4.23
CA LEU A 311 30.54 4.01 3.34
C LEU A 311 30.48 5.54 3.26
N VAL A 312 29.72 6.07 2.29
CA VAL A 312 29.44 7.51 2.23
C VAL A 312 28.11 7.81 2.94
N CYS A 313 28.16 8.66 3.97
CA CYS A 313 26.96 9.12 4.68
C CYS A 313 26.21 10.17 3.85
N MET A 314 25.02 9.81 3.37
CA MET A 314 24.15 10.65 2.54
C MET A 314 22.86 11.09 3.27
N ASP A 315 22.66 10.64 4.50
CA ASP A 315 21.61 11.07 5.44
C ASP A 315 21.38 12.59 5.39
N LYS A 316 20.13 13.00 5.16
CA LYS A 316 19.67 14.40 5.11
C LYS A 316 20.31 15.23 3.98
N LYS A 317 20.86 14.60 2.95
CA LYS A 317 21.39 15.26 1.74
C LYS A 317 20.36 15.24 0.62
N SER A 318 19.28 16.00 0.77
CA SER A 318 18.19 16.01 -0.20
C SER A 318 18.62 16.61 -1.56
N LEU A 319 18.35 15.86 -2.64
CA LEU A 319 18.49 16.30 -4.02
C LEU A 319 17.29 17.15 -4.41
N HIS A 320 17.49 18.45 -4.53
CA HIS A 320 16.45 19.36 -5.03
C HIS A 320 16.56 19.44 -6.55
N THR A 321 15.57 18.92 -7.29
CA THR A 321 15.58 18.90 -8.75
C THR A 321 14.45 19.77 -9.31
N LYS A 322 14.40 19.94 -10.63
CA LYS A 322 13.26 20.63 -11.26
C LYS A 322 11.94 19.89 -11.05
N GLN A 323 11.96 18.54 -11.03
CA GLN A 323 10.76 17.72 -10.81
C GLN A 323 10.46 17.53 -9.32
N HIS A 324 11.49 17.63 -8.47
CA HIS A 324 11.40 17.51 -7.02
C HIS A 324 11.88 18.81 -6.33
N PRO A 325 11.09 19.89 -6.40
CA PRO A 325 11.46 21.18 -5.79
C PRO A 325 11.50 21.13 -4.25
N HIS A 326 10.86 20.14 -3.64
CA HIS A 326 10.87 19.90 -2.19
C HIS A 326 12.00 18.95 -1.74
N GLY A 327 12.85 18.50 -2.67
CA GLY A 327 13.92 17.56 -2.39
C GLY A 327 13.47 16.09 -2.45
N ILE A 328 14.42 15.22 -2.75
CA ILE A 328 14.32 13.77 -2.54
C ILE A 328 15.58 13.29 -1.83
N GLU A 329 15.45 12.34 -0.91
CA GLU A 329 16.60 11.65 -0.34
C GLU A 329 16.96 10.46 -1.23
N ALA A 330 18.19 10.44 -1.76
CA ALA A 330 18.64 9.38 -2.65
C ALA A 330 18.95 8.07 -1.92
N CYS A 331 19.56 8.17 -0.74
CA CYS A 331 19.87 7.08 0.17
C CYS A 331 20.41 7.67 1.49
N ASP A 332 20.35 6.90 2.57
CA ASP A 332 21.01 7.26 3.84
C ASP A 332 22.52 6.99 3.79
N LEU A 333 22.89 5.86 3.16
CA LEU A 333 24.27 5.42 2.99
C LEU A 333 24.50 4.95 1.56
N LEU A 334 25.69 5.24 1.01
CA LEU A 334 26.13 4.71 -0.28
C LEU A 334 27.15 3.58 -0.05
N GLY A 335 26.77 2.37 -0.46
CA GLY A 335 27.59 1.16 -0.37
C GLY A 335 28.79 1.18 -1.33
N PRO A 336 29.84 0.37 -1.09
CA PRO A 336 31.08 0.37 -1.87
C PRO A 336 30.90 0.03 -3.36
N GLY A 337 29.83 -0.69 -3.73
CA GLY A 337 29.42 -0.95 -5.10
C GLY A 337 28.46 0.11 -5.67
N ASN A 338 28.33 1.26 -4.98
CA ASN A 338 27.30 2.28 -5.18
C ASN A 338 25.86 1.75 -4.95
N GLU A 339 25.69 0.83 -4.00
CA GLU A 339 24.38 0.41 -3.51
C GLU A 339 23.68 1.58 -2.78
N LEU A 340 22.43 1.87 -3.11
CA LEU A 340 21.62 2.84 -2.39
C LEU A 340 21.05 2.17 -1.14
N ILE A 341 21.59 2.47 0.04
CA ILE A 341 21.17 1.87 1.30
C ILE A 341 20.24 2.86 2.00
N HIS A 342 19.01 2.41 2.26
CA HIS A 342 18.05 3.16 3.06
C HIS A 342 17.89 2.51 4.43
N VAL A 343 18.08 3.28 5.49
CA VAL A 343 18.14 2.84 6.87
C VAL A 343 16.89 3.31 7.61
N LYS A 344 16.21 2.40 8.30
CA LYS A 344 15.07 2.78 9.15
C LYS A 344 15.02 2.03 10.45
N ARG A 345 14.77 2.75 11.54
CA ARG A 345 14.38 2.15 12.81
C ARG A 345 12.85 2.09 12.96
N ALA A 346 12.27 0.91 12.76
CA ALA A 346 10.86 0.64 12.99
C ALA A 346 10.61 0.25 14.45
N LYS A 347 10.34 1.26 15.29
CA LYS A 347 10.07 1.08 16.74
C LYS A 347 8.71 0.43 16.99
N GLU A 348 7.67 0.84 16.26
CA GLU A 348 6.30 0.31 16.37
C GLU A 348 5.62 0.28 14.99
N GLY A 349 5.14 -0.89 14.58
CA GLY A 349 4.37 -1.05 13.35
C GLY A 349 5.16 -1.05 12.03
N SER A 350 4.42 -1.23 10.94
CA SER A 350 4.93 -1.38 9.56
C SER A 350 5.09 -0.09 8.78
N THR A 351 4.80 1.03 9.42
CA THR A 351 4.57 2.31 8.76
C THR A 351 5.84 3.03 8.33
N PRO A 352 6.87 3.11 9.20
CA PRO A 352 8.20 3.55 8.76
C PRO A 352 8.70 2.78 7.53
N LEU A 353 8.28 1.52 7.37
CA LEU A 353 8.75 0.64 6.29
C LEU A 353 8.08 0.93 4.95
N SER A 354 6.79 1.27 4.94
CA SER A 354 6.09 1.58 3.69
C SER A 354 6.71 2.80 2.99
N HIS A 355 7.12 3.80 3.79
CA HIS A 355 7.81 5.00 3.30
C HIS A 355 9.22 4.71 2.87
N LEU A 356 9.95 3.93 3.65
CA LEU A 356 11.27 3.43 3.28
C LEU A 356 11.25 2.80 1.88
N PHE A 357 10.26 1.94 1.61
CA PHE A 357 10.12 1.29 0.30
C PHE A 357 9.80 2.30 -0.80
N ALA A 358 8.92 3.26 -0.56
CA ALA A 358 8.60 4.31 -1.52
C ALA A 358 9.80 5.23 -1.83
N GLN A 359 10.59 5.59 -0.82
CA GLN A 359 11.82 6.40 -0.97
C GLN A 359 12.78 5.73 -1.95
N GLY A 360 13.03 4.42 -1.81
CA GLY A 360 13.91 3.69 -2.74
C GLY A 360 13.39 3.70 -4.19
N ILE A 361 12.08 3.62 -4.41
CA ILE A 361 11.49 3.74 -5.77
C ILE A 361 11.73 5.14 -6.33
N ILE A 362 11.40 6.19 -5.55
CA ILE A 362 11.50 7.59 -5.98
C ILE A 362 12.96 7.96 -6.25
N ALA A 363 13.89 7.58 -5.37
CA ALA A 363 15.31 7.81 -5.53
C ALA A 363 15.85 7.20 -6.83
N VAL A 364 15.52 5.94 -7.09
CA VAL A 364 15.93 5.25 -8.32
C VAL A 364 15.32 5.90 -9.55
N ASP A 365 14.02 6.22 -9.54
CA ASP A 365 13.35 6.88 -10.67
C ASP A 365 14.03 8.20 -11.04
N ALA A 366 14.27 9.07 -10.05
CA ALA A 366 14.95 10.34 -10.26
C ALA A 366 16.39 10.15 -10.77
N LEU A 367 17.19 9.27 -10.16
CA LEU A 367 18.57 9.04 -10.59
C LEU A 367 18.65 8.42 -12.00
N LEU A 368 17.66 7.62 -12.41
CA LEU A 368 17.61 7.09 -13.77
C LEU A 368 17.16 8.14 -14.79
N ASN A 369 16.14 8.95 -14.46
CA ASN A 369 15.42 9.78 -15.43
C ASN A 369 15.78 11.26 -15.41
N GLU A 370 16.41 11.76 -14.35
CA GLU A 370 16.76 13.18 -14.18
C GLU A 370 18.28 13.41 -14.21
N PRO A 371 18.81 14.07 -15.26
CA PRO A 371 20.22 14.44 -15.32
C PRO A 371 20.68 15.33 -14.16
N ASP A 372 19.86 16.31 -13.75
CA ASP A 372 20.19 17.22 -12.65
C ASP A 372 20.18 16.51 -11.28
N ALA A 373 19.37 15.46 -11.11
CA ALA A 373 19.44 14.60 -9.93
C ALA A 373 20.79 13.89 -9.84
N ARG A 374 21.26 13.30 -10.95
CA ARG A 374 22.56 12.60 -10.99
C ARG A 374 23.74 13.51 -10.78
N GLU A 375 23.77 14.65 -11.46
CA GLU A 375 24.84 15.65 -11.31
C GLU A 375 24.98 16.07 -9.84
N LYS A 376 23.85 16.40 -9.19
CA LYS A 376 23.82 16.76 -7.77
C LYS A 376 24.20 15.61 -6.86
N PHE A 377 23.75 14.39 -7.15
CA PHE A 377 24.10 13.22 -6.35
C PHE A 377 25.62 12.96 -6.38
N VAL A 378 26.22 12.96 -7.57
CA VAL A 378 27.67 12.80 -7.74
C VAL A 378 28.44 13.91 -7.03
N GLN A 379 27.97 15.15 -7.14
CA GLN A 379 28.57 16.27 -6.43
C GLN A 379 28.53 16.06 -4.91
N GLN A 380 27.35 15.76 -4.34
CA GLN A 380 27.19 15.54 -2.90
C GLN A 380 28.05 14.37 -2.40
N VAL A 381 28.13 13.28 -3.17
CA VAL A 381 28.99 12.14 -2.84
C VAL A 381 30.46 12.56 -2.79
N ARG A 382 30.94 13.33 -3.78
CA ARG A 382 32.34 13.83 -3.81
C ARG A 382 32.62 14.87 -2.72
N GLU A 383 31.62 15.62 -2.28
CA GLU A 383 31.74 16.52 -1.12
C GLU A 383 31.92 15.74 0.19
N GLN A 384 31.33 14.54 0.31
CA GLN A 384 31.54 13.67 1.47
C GLN A 384 32.83 12.84 1.36
N ASN A 385 33.15 12.34 0.17
CA ASN A 385 34.36 11.56 -0.11
C ASN A 385 34.89 11.86 -1.52
N PRO A 386 35.91 12.73 -1.67
CA PRO A 386 36.42 13.18 -2.96
C PRO A 386 36.95 12.06 -3.88
N ASP A 387 37.46 10.97 -3.29
CA ASP A 387 38.07 9.85 -4.02
C ASP A 387 37.07 8.74 -4.33
N TRP A 388 35.78 8.93 -4.00
CA TRP A 388 34.76 7.91 -4.23
C TRP A 388 34.55 7.63 -5.73
N PRO A 389 34.58 6.36 -6.17
CA PRO A 389 34.49 6.00 -7.58
C PRO A 389 33.06 6.12 -8.12
N ILE A 390 32.64 7.36 -8.41
CA ILE A 390 31.35 7.69 -9.00
C ILE A 390 31.47 8.85 -9.99
N ASP A 391 30.65 8.83 -11.04
CA ASP A 391 30.55 9.88 -12.06
C ASP A 391 29.10 10.07 -12.54
N GLU A 392 28.87 11.04 -13.43
CA GLU A 392 27.54 11.39 -13.95
C GLU A 392 26.90 10.29 -14.83
N THR A 393 27.67 9.26 -15.21
CA THR A 393 27.14 8.06 -15.88
C THR A 393 26.51 7.07 -14.89
N PHE A 394 26.60 7.35 -13.59
CA PHE A 394 26.00 6.55 -12.54
C PHE A 394 24.55 6.18 -12.83
N ARG A 395 24.24 4.91 -12.63
CA ARG A 395 22.91 4.33 -12.68
C ARG A 395 22.78 3.41 -11.49
N PRO A 396 21.77 3.59 -10.61
CA PRO A 396 21.54 2.67 -9.51
C PRO A 396 21.37 1.25 -10.04
N ARG A 397 22.07 0.29 -9.42
CA ARG A 397 21.96 -1.14 -9.75
C ARG A 397 21.42 -1.98 -8.61
N LYS A 398 21.53 -1.46 -7.38
CA LYS A 398 21.08 -2.14 -6.17
C LYS A 398 20.55 -1.15 -5.16
N VAL A 399 19.44 -1.52 -4.53
CA VAL A 399 18.85 -0.85 -3.36
C VAL A 399 18.88 -1.84 -2.19
N VAL A 400 19.30 -1.37 -1.02
CA VAL A 400 19.32 -2.16 0.22
C VAL A 400 18.39 -1.48 1.23
N TYR A 401 17.34 -2.18 1.66
CA TYR A 401 16.50 -1.72 2.76
C TYR A 401 17.02 -2.30 4.08
N ALA A 402 17.68 -1.45 4.86
CA ALA A 402 18.27 -1.78 6.14
C ALA A 402 17.35 -1.38 7.28
N ILE A 403 16.79 -2.38 7.97
CA ILE A 403 15.69 -2.16 8.91
C ILE A 403 16.07 -2.69 10.29
N MET A 404 15.95 -1.85 11.30
CA MET A 404 15.98 -2.25 12.70
C MET A 404 14.54 -2.37 13.23
N LEU A 405 14.09 -3.58 13.53
CA LEU A 405 12.80 -3.81 14.22
C LEU A 405 12.99 -3.73 15.74
N LYS A 406 12.04 -3.14 16.49
CA LYS A 406 11.91 -3.15 17.97
C LYS A 406 13.26 -3.28 18.73
N SER A 407 13.65 -4.52 19.05
CA SER A 407 14.85 -4.88 19.85
C SER A 407 15.94 -5.61 19.06
N GLY A 408 15.99 -5.43 17.74
CA GLY A 408 16.89 -6.18 16.83
C GLY A 408 16.30 -7.53 16.42
N GLU A 409 14.97 -7.66 16.40
CA GLU A 409 14.31 -8.88 15.95
C GLU A 409 14.57 -9.13 14.46
N ALA A 410 14.64 -10.41 14.08
CA ALA A 410 14.81 -10.78 12.68
C ALA A 410 13.59 -10.33 11.85
N ILE A 411 13.86 -9.76 10.68
CA ILE A 411 12.82 -9.40 9.73
C ILE A 411 12.30 -10.69 9.10
N THR A 412 11.04 -10.99 9.37
CA THR A 412 10.35 -12.15 8.81
C THR A 412 8.99 -11.73 8.27
N VAL A 413 8.37 -12.60 7.49
CA VAL A 413 6.98 -12.39 7.03
C VAL A 413 6.02 -12.16 8.20
N LYS A 414 6.28 -12.75 9.38
CA LYS A 414 5.42 -12.59 10.56
C LYS A 414 5.65 -11.27 11.29
N SER A 415 6.82 -10.66 11.16
CA SER A 415 7.14 -9.38 11.81
C SER A 415 6.70 -8.16 10.98
N LEU A 416 6.32 -8.36 9.71
CA LEU A 416 5.78 -7.32 8.83
C LEU A 416 4.25 -7.42 8.77
N PHE A 417 3.56 -6.28 8.88
CA PHE A 417 2.13 -6.21 8.59
C PHE A 417 1.87 -6.42 7.09
N THR A 418 0.68 -6.92 6.76
CA THR A 418 0.17 -7.13 5.41
C THR A 418 0.38 -5.90 4.52
N PHE A 419 0.13 -4.68 5.00
CA PHE A 419 0.34 -3.50 4.16
C PHE A 419 1.83 -3.25 3.81
N ALA A 420 2.75 -3.40 4.76
CA ALA A 420 4.19 -3.34 4.43
C ALA A 420 4.63 -4.50 3.56
N GLN A 421 4.06 -5.69 3.71
CA GLN A 421 4.32 -6.82 2.80
C GLN A 421 3.93 -6.44 1.36
N VAL A 422 2.77 -5.82 1.17
CA VAL A 422 2.32 -5.32 -0.13
C VAL A 422 3.28 -4.25 -0.67
N MET A 423 3.66 -3.26 0.16
CA MET A 423 4.57 -2.18 -0.27
C MET A 423 5.96 -2.70 -0.61
N LEU A 424 6.52 -3.63 0.19
CA LEU A 424 7.80 -4.28 -0.10
C LEU A 424 7.75 -5.03 -1.42
N TYR A 425 6.72 -5.86 -1.62
CA TYR A 425 6.55 -6.59 -2.87
C TYR A 425 6.49 -5.64 -4.07
N ARG A 426 5.72 -4.55 -3.96
CA ARG A 426 5.62 -3.52 -5.02
C ARG A 426 6.94 -2.81 -5.28
N ALA A 427 7.69 -2.45 -4.25
CA ALA A 427 8.99 -1.83 -4.43
C ALA A 427 9.96 -2.78 -5.14
N VAL A 428 10.03 -4.02 -4.69
CA VAL A 428 10.87 -5.05 -5.30
C VAL A 428 10.51 -5.28 -6.77
N THR A 429 9.22 -5.47 -7.10
CA THR A 429 8.81 -5.70 -8.49
C THR A 429 9.03 -4.47 -9.37
N THR A 430 8.80 -3.27 -8.84
CA THR A 430 9.04 -2.02 -9.57
C THR A 430 10.53 -1.83 -9.88
N LEU A 431 11.39 -1.97 -8.87
CA LEU A 431 12.83 -1.83 -9.01
C LEU A 431 13.43 -2.92 -9.92
N GLN A 432 12.95 -4.16 -9.82
CA GLN A 432 13.38 -5.25 -10.72
C GLN A 432 13.02 -4.97 -12.18
N ARG A 433 11.86 -4.36 -12.47
CA ARG A 433 11.50 -3.93 -13.85
C ARG A 433 12.46 -2.87 -14.39
N LEU A 434 13.09 -2.09 -13.50
CA LEU A 434 14.14 -1.11 -13.83
C LEU A 434 15.54 -1.73 -13.86
N ASN A 435 15.66 -3.06 -13.75
CA ASN A 435 16.93 -3.80 -13.61
C ASN A 435 17.75 -3.40 -12.38
N VAL A 436 17.06 -3.03 -11.29
CA VAL A 436 17.67 -2.74 -9.99
C VAL A 436 17.41 -3.90 -9.04
N GLU A 437 18.49 -4.47 -8.51
CA GLU A 437 18.44 -5.50 -7.49
C GLU A 437 17.97 -4.91 -6.15
N VAL A 438 17.21 -5.69 -5.37
CA VAL A 438 16.72 -5.26 -4.06
C VAL A 438 17.09 -6.30 -3.02
N GLU A 439 17.74 -5.85 -1.96
CA GLU A 439 18.05 -6.64 -0.77
C GLU A 439 17.36 -6.03 0.45
N VAL A 440 17.02 -6.87 1.43
CA VAL A 440 16.48 -6.43 2.72
C VAL A 440 17.37 -7.01 3.80
N VAL A 441 17.85 -6.17 4.70
CA VAL A 441 18.75 -6.58 5.79
C VAL A 441 18.21 -6.14 7.15
N GLY A 442 18.23 -7.07 8.10
CA GLY A 442 17.95 -6.78 9.50
C GLY A 442 19.16 -6.20 10.19
N ILE A 443 19.00 -5.04 10.83
CA ILE A 443 20.06 -4.44 11.65
C ILE A 443 19.96 -5.01 13.08
N PRO A 444 20.98 -5.71 13.58
CA PRO A 444 20.98 -6.23 14.94
C PRO A 444 21.10 -5.09 15.97
N ARG A 445 20.82 -5.40 17.24
CA ARG A 445 20.90 -4.45 18.34
C ARG A 445 22.17 -4.59 19.16
#